data_AF-A0A933XJE8-F1
#
_entry.id   AF-A0A933XJE8-F1
#
_cell.length_a   1.000
_cell.length_b   1.000
_cell.length_c   1.000
_cell.angle_alpha   90.00
_cell.angle_beta   90.00
_cell.angle_gamma   90.00
#
_symmetry.space_group_name_H-M   'P 1'
#
loop_
_entity.id
_entity.type
_entity.pdbx_description
1 polymer ?
#
loop_
_entity_poly.entity_id
_entity_poly.type
_entity_poly.pdbx_seq_one_letter_code
_entity_poly.pdbx_strand_id
1 'polypeptide(L)'
;MKAVKLKDNLYKEAERVSKVQGIKVEELIPHALKQGLDVLNEKNVLELYRNRKITLQKAAAMLSVDIWEMIEKIKTADIHIDYSMEELTEDLN
;
A
#
# COMPACT_ATOMS: atom_id res chain seq x y z
N MET A 1 2.62 -10.17 -23.38
CA MET A 1 3.64 -9.53 -22.52
C MET A 1 3.43 -8.02 -22.58
N LYS A 2 3.44 -7.32 -21.43
CA LYS A 2 3.45 -5.84 -21.39
C LYS A 2 4.88 -5.40 -21.03
N ALA A 3 5.36 -4.31 -21.62
CA ALA A 3 6.70 -3.77 -21.35
C ALA A 3 6.60 -2.33 -20.87
N VAL A 4 7.46 -1.96 -19.91
CA VAL A 4 7.59 -0.60 -19.39
C VAL A 4 9.04 -0.16 -19.57
N LYS A 5 9.25 1.06 -20.08
CA LYS A 5 10.60 1.61 -20.24
C LYS A 5 11.10 2.13 -18.90
N LEU A 6 12.28 1.66 -18.49
CA LEU A 6 12.96 2.13 -17.29
C LEU A 6 13.98 3.20 -17.65
N LYS A 7 14.19 4.15 -16.74
CA LYS A 7 15.33 5.06 -16.83
C LYS A 7 16.62 4.29 -16.54
N ASP A 8 17.70 4.65 -17.23
CA ASP A 8 19.00 3.97 -17.13
C ASP A 8 19.53 3.90 -15.69
N ASN A 9 19.36 4.97 -14.91
CA ASN A 9 19.78 5.01 -13.51
C ASN A 9 19.03 3.98 -12.65
N LEU A 10 17.73 3.82 -12.83
CA LEU A 10 16.92 2.85 -12.09
C LEU A 10 17.29 1.41 -12.46
N TYR A 11 17.56 1.16 -13.75
CA TYR A 11 18.01 -0.17 -14.19
C TYR A 11 19.38 -0.54 -13.59
N LYS A 12 20.35 0.39 -13.60
CA LYS A 12 21.66 0.20 -12.98
C LYS A 12 21.58 -0.08 -11.48
N GLU A 13 20.64 0.58 -10.79
CA GLU A 13 20.38 0.30 -9.39
C GLU A 13 19.83 -1.12 -9.18
N ALA A 14 18.89 -1.56 -10.01
CA ALA A 14 18.39 -2.93 -9.99
C ALA A 14 19.50 -3.96 -10.26
N GLU A 15 20.41 -3.71 -11.21
CA GLU A 15 21.58 -4.57 -11.46
C GLU A 15 22.49 -4.68 -10.21
N ARG A 16 22.72 -3.57 -9.52
CA ARG A 16 23.52 -3.56 -8.29
C ARG A 16 22.88 -4.41 -7.20
N VAL A 17 21.58 -4.24 -6.98
CA VAL A 17 20.82 -5.01 -5.97
C VAL A 17 20.74 -6.50 -6.34
N SER A 18 20.54 -6.80 -7.62
CA SER A 18 20.53 -8.16 -8.18
C SER A 18 21.82 -8.90 -7.83
N LYS A 19 22.99 -8.26 -8.02
CA LYS A 19 24.30 -8.85 -7.66
C LYS A 19 24.44 -9.14 -6.17
N VAL A 20 23.89 -8.29 -5.30
CA VAL A 20 23.95 -8.46 -3.84
C VAL A 20 23.06 -9.61 -3.39
N GLN A 21 21.86 -9.75 -3.98
CA GLN A 21 20.88 -10.75 -3.57
C GLN A 21 21.04 -12.10 -4.30
N GLY A 22 21.82 -12.15 -5.38
CA GLY A 22 21.98 -13.36 -6.21
C GLY A 22 20.73 -13.70 -7.04
N ILE A 23 19.86 -12.72 -7.28
CA ILE A 23 18.59 -12.88 -8.02
C ILE A 23 18.72 -12.18 -9.37
N LYS A 24 18.14 -12.72 -10.45
CA LYS A 24 18.17 -12.11 -11.78
C LYS A 24 17.42 -10.77 -11.82
N VAL A 25 17.89 -9.83 -12.63
CA VAL A 25 17.29 -8.49 -12.77
C VAL A 25 15.83 -8.57 -13.25
N GLU A 26 15.55 -9.51 -14.15
CA GLU A 26 14.22 -9.76 -14.72
C GLU A 26 13.21 -10.28 -13.68
N GLU A 27 13.69 -10.91 -12.60
CA GLU A 27 12.88 -11.38 -11.47
C GLU A 27 12.79 -10.30 -10.37
N LEU A 28 13.89 -9.59 -10.12
CA LEU A 28 13.98 -8.54 -9.12
C LEU A 28 13.07 -7.35 -9.45
N ILE A 29 13.07 -6.88 -10.69
CA ILE A 29 12.34 -5.66 -11.08
C ILE A 29 10.82 -5.81 -10.84
N PRO A 30 10.15 -6.88 -11.33
CA PRO A 30 8.73 -7.07 -11.05
C PRO A 30 8.43 -7.20 -9.56
N HIS A 31 9.31 -7.85 -8.79
CA HIS A 31 9.14 -8.01 -7.35
C HIS A 31 9.20 -6.66 -6.62
N ALA A 32 10.24 -5.86 -6.89
CA ALA A 32 10.40 -4.53 -6.33
C ALA A 32 9.28 -3.58 -6.77
N LEU A 33 8.85 -3.68 -8.04
CA LEU A 33 7.72 -2.89 -8.55
C LEU A 33 6.42 -3.24 -7.83
N LYS A 34 6.15 -4.53 -7.60
CA LYS A 34 4.97 -4.96 -6.84
C LYS A 34 4.97 -4.35 -5.44
N GLN A 35 6.08 -4.48 -4.71
CA GLN A 35 6.21 -3.87 -3.37
C GLN A 35 5.98 -2.36 -3.41
N GLY A 36 6.56 -1.66 -4.39
CA GLY A 36 6.35 -0.22 -4.56
C GLY A 36 4.89 0.14 -4.87
N LEU A 37 4.20 -0.67 -5.67
CA LEU A 37 2.78 -0.49 -5.97
C LEU A 37 1.89 -0.75 -4.74
N ASP A 38 2.22 -1.76 -3.94
CA ASP A 38 1.49 -2.07 -2.71
C ASP A 38 1.59 -0.90 -1.72
N VAL A 39 2.80 -0.35 -1.52
CA VAL A 39 3.04 0.83 -0.67
C VAL A 39 2.32 2.08 -1.22
N LEU A 40 2.38 2.29 -2.54
CA LEU A 40 1.70 3.41 -3.17
C LEU A 40 0.17 3.31 -3.02
N ASN A 41 -0.38 2.11 -3.17
CA ASN A 41 -1.80 1.85 -2.98
C ASN A 41 -2.23 2.13 -1.54
N GLU A 42 -1.48 1.62 -0.56
CA GLU A 42 -1.73 1.89 0.86
C GLU A 42 -1.72 3.39 1.17
N LYS A 43 -0.70 4.11 0.70
CA LYS A 43 -0.63 5.56 0.89
C LYS A 43 -1.84 6.28 0.28
N ASN A 44 -2.27 5.90 -0.91
CA ASN A 44 -3.41 6.51 -1.58
C ASN A 44 -4.71 6.26 -0.82
N VAL A 45 -4.93 5.03 -0.31
CA VAL A 45 -6.11 4.70 0.49
C VAL A 45 -6.12 5.49 1.80
N LEU A 46 -4.99 5.56 2.50
CA LEU A 46 -4.85 6.33 3.73
C LEU A 46 -5.11 7.83 3.51
N GLU A 47 -4.65 8.40 2.39
CA GLU A 47 -4.94 9.79 2.02
C GLU A 47 -6.44 10.00 1.70
N LEU A 48 -7.10 9.05 1.03
CA LEU A 48 -8.55 9.14 0.81
C LEU A 48 -9.31 9.12 2.13
N TYR A 49 -8.92 8.26 3.08
CA TYR A 49 -9.53 8.21 4.40
C TYR A 49 -9.27 9.51 5.19
N ARG A 50 -8.01 9.97 5.25
CA ARG A 50 -7.59 11.23 5.90
C ARG A 50 -8.41 12.42 5.40
N ASN A 51 -8.68 12.48 4.10
CA ASN A 51 -9.45 13.55 3.47
C ASN A 51 -10.97 13.32 3.50
N ARG A 52 -11.45 12.38 4.32
CA ARG A 52 -12.87 11.99 4.48
C ARG A 52 -13.57 11.67 3.16
N LYS A 53 -12.85 11.06 2.21
CA LYS A 53 -13.40 10.64 0.90
C LYS A 53 -13.95 9.23 0.92
N ILE A 54 -13.52 8.42 1.88
CA ILE A 54 -13.95 7.03 2.08
C ILE A 54 -14.07 6.76 3.59
N THR A 55 -14.92 5.81 3.97
CA THR A 55 -15.07 5.35 5.37
C THR A 55 -13.93 4.40 5.77
N LEU A 56 -13.79 4.13 7.07
CA LEU A 56 -12.83 3.14 7.59
C LEU A 56 -13.06 1.76 6.95
N GLN A 57 -14.31 1.30 6.91
CA GLN A 57 -14.70 0.03 6.30
C GLN A 57 -14.34 -0.03 4.81
N LYS A 58 -14.57 1.07 4.07
CA LYS A 58 -14.22 1.14 2.65
C LYS A 58 -12.70 1.08 2.45
N ALA A 59 -11.92 1.73 3.31
CA ALA A 59 -10.48 1.68 3.27
C ALA A 59 -9.95 0.26 3.57
N ALA A 60 -10.50 -0.42 4.57
CA ALA A 60 -10.17 -1.81 4.89
C ALA A 60 -10.45 -2.74 3.69
N ALA A 61 -11.61 -2.60 3.06
CA ALA A 61 -11.96 -3.36 1.86
C ALA A 61 -11.04 -3.08 0.66
N MET A 62 -10.59 -1.83 0.48
CA MET A 62 -9.66 -1.46 -0.61
C MET A 62 -8.26 -2.02 -0.42
N LEU A 63 -7.84 -2.25 0.83
CA LEU A 63 -6.56 -2.87 1.18
C LEU A 63 -6.69 -4.39 1.43
N SER A 64 -7.89 -4.95 1.33
CA SER A 64 -8.19 -6.35 1.63
C SER A 64 -7.72 -6.78 3.02
N VAL A 65 -7.90 -5.90 4.00
CA VAL A 65 -7.56 -6.12 5.41
C VAL A 65 -8.83 -6.08 6.25
N ASP A 66 -8.77 -6.61 7.46
CA ASP A 66 -9.85 -6.42 8.43
C ASP A 66 -9.83 -5.01 9.06
N ILE A 67 -10.87 -4.70 9.84
CA ILE A 67 -11.02 -3.39 10.47
C ILE A 67 -9.89 -3.13 11.49
N TRP A 68 -9.42 -4.14 12.22
CA TRP A 68 -8.36 -3.99 13.21
C TRP A 68 -7.01 -3.69 12.55
N GLU A 69 -6.67 -4.42 11.49
CA GLU A 69 -5.49 -4.15 10.68
C GLU A 69 -5.54 -2.74 10.06
N MET A 70 -6.71 -2.30 9.61
CA MET A 70 -6.89 -0.93 9.10
C MET A 70 -6.68 0.13 10.20
N ILE A 71 -7.18 -0.11 11.42
CA ILE A 71 -6.98 0.78 12.57
C ILE A 71 -5.48 0.90 12.90
N GLU A 72 -4.73 -0.20 12.90
CA GLU A 72 -3.28 -0.17 13.15
C GLU A 72 -2.52 0.59 12.06
N LYS A 73 -2.94 0.46 10.79
CA LYS A 73 -2.38 1.26 9.67
C LYS A 73 -2.63 2.76 9.87
N ILE A 74 -3.83 3.15 10.29
CA ILE A 74 -4.19 4.56 10.57
C ILE A 74 -3.36 5.13 11.72
N LYS A 75 -3.21 4.38 12.81
CA LYS A 75 -2.35 4.76 13.95
C LYS A 75 -0.90 4.95 13.53
N THR A 76 -0.36 3.99 12.77
CA THR A 76 1.02 4.03 12.29
C THR A 76 1.26 5.22 11.35
N ALA A 77 0.23 5.63 10.60
CA ALA A 77 0.27 6.79 9.70
C ALA A 77 -0.02 8.14 10.39
N ASP A 78 -0.21 8.15 11.71
CA ASP A 78 -0.59 9.33 12.52
C ASP A 78 -1.83 10.05 11.96
N ILE A 79 -2.83 9.27 11.55
CA ILE A 79 -4.11 9.76 11.04
C ILE A 79 -5.13 9.70 12.17
N HIS A 80 -5.87 10.79 12.38
CA HIS A 80 -6.96 10.79 13.36
C HIS A 80 -8.02 9.77 12.97
N ILE A 81 -8.34 8.86 13.90
CA ILE A 81 -9.44 7.91 13.74
C ILE A 81 -10.73 8.70 13.93
N ASP A 82 -11.37 9.01 12.81
CA ASP A 82 -12.72 9.55 12.76
C ASP A 82 -13.67 8.35 12.64
N TYR A 83 -13.81 7.62 13.74
CA TYR A 83 -14.69 6.46 13.84
C TYR A 83 -15.70 6.73 14.95
N SER A 84 -16.94 6.96 14.53
CA SER A 84 -18.03 7.33 15.41
C SER A 84 -18.63 6.11 16.11
N MET A 85 -19.32 6.35 17.24
CA MET A 85 -20.09 5.32 17.94
C MET A 85 -21.23 4.75 17.08
N GLU A 86 -21.75 5.54 16.15
CA GLU A 86 -22.76 5.09 15.17
C GLU A 86 -22.15 4.08 14.19
N GLU A 87 -20.98 4.36 13.62
CA GLU A 87 -20.26 3.42 12.74
C GLU A 87 -19.89 2.13 13.46
N LEU A 88 -19.44 2.21 14.72
CA LEU A 88 -19.18 1.01 15.52
C LEU A 88 -20.45 0.16 15.73
N THR A 89 -21.59 0.82 15.91
CA THR A 89 -22.87 0.12 16.13
C THR A 89 -23.36 -0.54 14.85
N GLU A 90 -23.14 0.08 13.69
CA GLU A 90 -23.47 -0.51 12.38
C GLU A 90 -22.60 -1.74 12.06
N ASP A 91 -21.31 -1.73 12.44
CA ASP A 91 -20.39 -2.86 12.20
C ASP A 91 -20.63 -4.06 13.14
N LEU A 92 -21.28 -3.85 14.30
CA LEU A 92 -21.54 -4.89 15.31
C LEU A 92 -22.91 -5.59 15.18
N ASN A 93 -23.80 -5.10 14.32
CA ASN A 93 -25.14 -5.64 14.08
C ASN A 93 -25.20 -6.50 12.80
#